data_AF-A0A6A4GF76-F1
#
_entry.id   AF-A0A6A4GF76-F1
#
_cell.length_a   1.000
_cell.length_b   1.000
_cell.length_c   1.000
_cell.angle_alpha   90.00
_cell.angle_beta   90.00
_cell.angle_gamma   90.00
#
_symmetry.space_group_name_H-M   'P 1'
#
loop_
_entity.id
_entity.type
_entity.pdbx_description
1 polymer ?
#
loop_
_entity_poly.entity_id
_entity_poly.type
_entity_poly.pdbx_seq_one_letter_code
_entity_poly.pdbx_strand_id
1 'polypeptide(L)'
;QLSLADWEALGYVREWLSDFRAATTLMSTTSKPMLSQTHHIFRGLEKSVQAALSSLSPDADGILKTALVNAHTKLSDYYYKFDVSPYYL
;
A
#
# COMPACT_ATOMS: atom_id res chain seq x y z
N GLN A 1 6.68 -22.56 -16.14
CA GLN A 1 5.21 -22.39 -16.14
C GLN A 1 4.84 -21.93 -14.73
N LEU A 2 4.08 -20.84 -14.57
CA LEU A 2 3.71 -20.33 -13.24
C LEU A 2 2.69 -21.26 -12.58
N SER A 3 2.82 -21.48 -11.27
CA SER A 3 1.85 -22.23 -10.47
C SER A 3 0.58 -21.42 -10.26
N LEU A 4 -0.50 -22.06 -9.79
CA LEU A 4 -1.73 -21.35 -9.43
C LEU A 4 -1.48 -20.31 -8.33
N ALA A 5 -0.66 -20.66 -7.33
CA ALA A 5 -0.30 -19.75 -6.24
C ALA A 5 0.48 -18.52 -6.74
N ASP A 6 1.33 -18.69 -7.76
CA ASP A 6 2.04 -17.56 -8.37
C ASP A 6 1.06 -16.61 -9.10
N TRP A 7 0.05 -17.16 -9.77
CA TRP A 7 -0.99 -16.37 -10.44
C TRP A 7 -1.86 -15.61 -9.44
N GLU A 8 -2.22 -16.23 -8.32
CA GLU A 8 -2.96 -15.58 -7.24
C GLU A 8 -2.13 -14.44 -6.61
N ALA A 9 -0.86 -14.70 -6.32
CA ALA A 9 0.07 -13.70 -5.81
C ALA A 9 0.20 -12.49 -6.76
N LEU A 10 0.32 -12.73 -8.08
CA LEU A 10 0.32 -11.68 -9.09
C LEU A 10 -1.01 -10.90 -9.12
N GLY A 11 -2.13 -11.56 -8.85
CA GLY A 11 -3.44 -10.92 -8.69
C GLY A 11 -3.44 -9.87 -7.58
N TYR A 12 -3.03 -10.26 -6.37
CA TYR A 12 -2.98 -9.35 -5.22
C TYR A 12 -2.02 -8.18 -5.44
N VAL A 13 -0.86 -8.44 -6.04
CA VAL A 13 0.13 -7.39 -6.36
C VAL A 13 -0.43 -6.42 -7.40
N ARG A 14 -1.10 -6.93 -8.43
CA ARG A 14 -1.73 -6.10 -9.45
C ARG A 14 -2.81 -5.21 -8.86
N GLU A 15 -3.65 -5.74 -7.98
CA GLU A 15 -4.69 -4.97 -7.28
C GLU A 15 -4.05 -3.86 -6.45
N TRP A 16 -3.04 -4.19 -5.64
CA TRP A 16 -2.32 -3.19 -4.85
C TRP A 16 -1.66 -2.10 -5.72
N LEU A 17 -1.03 -2.46 -6.83
CA LEU A 17 -0.44 -1.49 -7.78
C LEU A 17 -1.51 -0.60 -8.43
N SER A 18 -2.71 -1.14 -8.68
CA SER A 18 -3.85 -0.37 -9.18
C SER A 18 -4.31 0.66 -8.15
N ASP A 19 -4.47 0.25 -6.89
CA ASP A 19 -4.82 1.15 -5.78
C ASP A 19 -3.77 2.24 -5.60
N PHE A 20 -2.48 1.86 -5.62
CA PHE A 20 -1.36 2.78 -5.53
C PHE A 20 -1.40 3.83 -6.65
N ARG A 21 -1.59 3.39 -7.90
CA ARG A 21 -1.71 4.30 -9.05
C ARG A 21 -2.89 5.25 -8.88
N ALA A 22 -4.05 4.76 -8.43
CA ALA A 22 -5.24 5.58 -8.23
C ALA A 22 -4.98 6.66 -7.17
N ALA A 23 -4.39 6.27 -6.04
CA ALA A 23 -4.00 7.17 -4.96
C ALA A 23 -3.00 8.24 -5.43
N THR A 24 -1.93 7.85 -6.13
CA THR A 24 -0.93 8.82 -6.62
C THR A 24 -1.52 9.76 -7.67
N THR A 25 -2.42 9.26 -8.52
CA THR A 25 -3.11 10.08 -9.53
C THR A 25 -3.97 11.13 -8.86
N LEU A 26 -4.79 10.73 -7.88
CA LEU A 26 -5.64 11.64 -7.10
C LEU A 26 -4.80 12.70 -6.37
N MET A 27 -3.71 12.28 -5.72
CA MET A 27 -2.83 13.22 -5.01
C MET A 27 -2.12 14.19 -5.95
N SER A 28 -1.75 13.76 -7.16
CA SER A 28 -1.06 14.62 -8.13
C SER A 28 -1.99 15.64 -8.80
N THR A 29 -3.28 15.33 -8.92
CA THR A 29 -4.28 16.24 -9.52
C THR A 29 -4.91 17.19 -8.49
N THR A 30 -4.71 16.93 -7.21
CA THR A 30 -5.28 17.75 -6.13
C THR A 30 -4.42 19.00 -5.89
N SER A 31 -4.90 20.16 -6.38
CA SER A 31 -4.18 21.45 -6.25
C SER A 31 -4.02 21.93 -4.80
N LYS A 32 -4.97 21.58 -3.92
CA LYS A 32 -4.93 21.91 -2.48
C LYS A 32 -5.25 20.65 -1.68
N PRO A 33 -4.25 19.82 -1.35
CA PRO A 33 -4.49 18.59 -0.61
C PRO A 33 -4.99 18.93 0.79
N MET A 34 -6.14 18.37 1.17
CA MET A 34 -6.59 18.40 2.56
C MET A 34 -5.82 17.34 3.35
N LEU A 35 -5.28 17.73 4.51
CA LEU A 35 -4.48 16.84 5.36
C LEU A 35 -5.24 15.55 5.72
N SER A 36 -6.53 15.66 6.04
CA SER A 36 -7.41 14.52 6.33
C SER A 36 -7.62 13.59 5.13
N GLN A 37 -7.71 14.15 3.92
CA GLN A 37 -7.82 13.39 2.69
C GLN A 37 -6.51 12.64 2.40
N THR A 38 -5.38 13.31 2.54
CA THR A 38 -4.06 12.67 2.41
C THR A 38 -3.92 11.53 3.41
N HIS A 39 -4.23 11.75 4.69
CA HIS A 39 -4.19 10.71 5.71
C HIS A 39 -5.06 9.50 5.36
N HIS A 40 -6.30 9.74 4.93
CA HIS A 40 -7.21 8.68 4.51
C HIS A 40 -6.65 7.85 3.35
N ILE A 41 -6.05 8.50 2.35
CA ILE A 41 -5.40 7.84 1.21
C ILE A 41 -4.24 6.95 1.68
N PHE A 42 -3.32 7.48 2.49
CA PHE A 42 -2.19 6.70 3.01
C PHE A 42 -2.67 5.49 3.83
N ARG A 43 -3.66 5.69 4.70
CA ARG A 43 -4.26 4.61 5.49
C ARG A 43 -4.93 3.55 4.61
N GLY A 44 -5.57 3.97 3.52
CA GLY A 44 -6.15 3.06 2.52
C GLY A 44 -5.08 2.19 1.86
N LEU A 45 -3.96 2.79 1.47
CA LEU A 45 -2.82 2.07 0.87
C LEU A 45 -2.16 1.08 1.84
N GLU A 46 -1.99 1.47 3.10
CA GLU A 46 -1.43 0.61 4.15
C GLU A 46 -2.33 -0.61 4.38
N LYS A 47 -3.65 -0.42 4.46
CA LYS A 47 -4.61 -1.53 4.57
C LYS A 47 -4.59 -2.45 3.34
N SER A 48 -4.49 -1.87 2.14
CA SER A 48 -4.45 -2.65 0.89
C SER A 48 -3.20 -3.53 0.84
N VAL A 49 -2.02 -3.00 1.17
CA VAL A 49 -0.79 -3.81 1.19
C VAL A 49 -0.78 -4.85 2.31
N GLN A 50 -1.38 -4.53 3.47
CA GLN A 50 -1.55 -5.49 4.56
C GLN A 50 -2.45 -6.66 4.16
N ALA A 51 -3.55 -6.38 3.45
CA ALA A 51 -4.43 -7.41 2.91
C ALA A 51 -3.69 -8.30 1.91
N ALA A 52 -2.95 -7.71 0.97
CA ALA A 52 -2.13 -8.46 0.02
C ALA A 52 -1.11 -9.37 0.72
N LEU A 53 -0.41 -8.87 1.74
CA LEU A 53 0.53 -9.67 2.55
C LEU A 53 -0.15 -10.84 3.27
N SER A 54 -1.34 -10.61 3.82
CA SER A 54 -2.11 -11.61 4.58
C SER A 54 -2.69 -12.70 3.67
N SER A 55 -2.93 -12.38 2.40
CA SER A 55 -3.46 -13.30 1.40
C SER A 55 -2.39 -14.09 0.65
N LEU A 56 -1.10 -13.75 0.80
CA LEU A 56 -0.02 -14.51 0.17
C LEU A 56 0.18 -15.88 0.81
N SER A 57 0.41 -16.88 -0.04
CA SER A 57 0.79 -18.23 0.42
C SER A 57 2.07 -18.20 1.27
N PRO A 58 2.19 -19.06 2.29
CA PRO A 58 3.46 -19.29 3.01
C PRO A 58 4.63 -19.64 2.08
N ASP A 59 4.35 -20.26 0.93
CA ASP A 59 5.34 -20.66 -0.06
C ASP A 59 5.58 -19.61 -1.15
N ALA A 60 4.87 -18.47 -1.10
CA ALA A 60 5.06 -17.40 -2.08
C ALA A 60 6.49 -16.84 -2.04
N ASP A 61 6.95 -16.41 -3.21
CA ASP A 61 8.31 -15.95 -3.44
C ASP A 61 8.80 -14.94 -2.38
N GLY A 62 9.99 -15.19 -1.84
CA GLY A 62 10.56 -14.39 -0.75
C GLY A 62 10.88 -12.95 -1.15
N ILE A 63 11.24 -12.71 -2.41
CA ILE A 63 11.46 -11.36 -2.94
C ILE A 63 10.14 -10.60 -2.96
N LEU A 64 9.06 -11.26 -3.39
CA LEU A 64 7.74 -10.64 -3.42
C LEU A 64 7.27 -10.22 -2.02
N LYS A 65 7.38 -11.13 -1.05
CA LYS A 65 7.04 -10.83 0.36
C LYS A 65 7.85 -9.66 0.88
N THR A 66 9.16 -9.67 0.63
CA THR A 66 10.08 -8.59 1.05
C THR A 66 9.68 -7.26 0.43
N ALA A 67 9.33 -7.23 -0.87
CA ALA A 67 8.90 -6.02 -1.54
C ALA A 67 7.61 -5.42 -0.94
N LEU A 68 6.61 -6.26 -0.65
CA LEU A 68 5.36 -5.82 -0.03
C LEU A 68 5.55 -5.38 1.42
N VAL A 69 6.39 -6.07 2.20
CA VAL A 69 6.78 -5.63 3.56
C VAL A 69 7.47 -4.27 3.49
N ASN A 70 8.41 -4.08 2.59
CA ASN A 70 9.09 -2.80 2.41
C ASN A 70 8.12 -1.67 2.04
N ALA A 71 7.13 -1.96 1.17
CA ALA A 71 6.09 -1.01 0.84
C ALA A 71 5.21 -0.66 2.05
N HIS A 72 4.79 -1.66 2.83
CA HIS A 72 4.04 -1.46 4.07
C HIS A 72 4.82 -0.62 5.08
N THR A 73 6.08 -0.97 5.38
CA THR A 73 6.94 -0.21 6.28
C THR A 73 7.10 1.23 5.80
N LYS A 74 7.32 1.45 4.49
CA LYS A 74 7.46 2.79 3.95
C LYS A 74 6.20 3.64 4.12
N LEU A 75 5.02 3.05 3.93
CA LEU A 75 3.74 3.73 4.15
C LEU A 75 3.54 4.04 5.63
N SER A 76 3.89 3.11 6.53
CA SER A 76 3.81 3.30 7.98
C SER A 76 4.75 4.40 8.48
N ASP A 77 5.96 4.50 7.93
CA ASP A 77 6.89 5.60 8.22
C ASP A 77 6.31 6.98 7.85
N TYR A 78 5.56 7.04 6.75
CA TYR A 78 4.84 8.27 6.38
C TYR A 78 3.65 8.53 7.30
N TYR A 79 2.92 7.48 7.67
CA TYR A 79 1.80 7.57 8.60
C TYR A 79 2.23 8.13 9.97
N TYR A 80 3.35 7.63 10.52
CA TYR A 80 3.93 8.14 11.77
C TYR A 80 4.19 9.65 11.72
N LYS A 81 4.61 10.19 10.58
CA LYS A 81 4.82 11.64 10.41
C LYS A 81 3.54 12.46 10.52
N PHE A 82 2.39 11.89 10.17
CA PHE A 82 1.09 12.55 10.36
C PHE A 82 0.69 12.53 11.83
N ASP A 83 0.86 11.41 12.53
CA ASP A 83 0.51 11.28 13.95
C ASP A 83 1.35 12.19 14.86
N VAL A 84 2.63 12.42 14.54
CA VAL A 84 3.49 13.36 15.30
C VAL A 84 3.32 14.82 14.87
N SER A 85 2.53 15.10 13.84
CA SER A 85 2.36 16.46 13.33
C SER A 85 1.50 17.28 14.29
N PRO A 86 1.94 18.48 14.71
CA PRO A 86 1.15 19.36 15.57
C PRO A 86 -0.11 19.91 14.87
N TYR A 87 -0.25 19.67 13.57
CA TYR A 87 -1.43 20.03 12.78
C TYR A 87 -2.49 18.90 12.74
N TYR A 88 -2.20 17.75 13.37
CA TYR A 88 -3.09 16.62 13.55
C TYR A 88 -3.58 16.64 15.00
N LEU A 89 -4.73 17.28 15.26
CA LEU A 89 -5.40 17.35 16.57
C LEU A 89 -6.52 16.32 16.65
#